data_AF-A0A9D5BUY3-F1
#
_entry.id   AF-A0A9D5BUY3-F1
#
_cell.length_a   1.000
_cell.length_b   1.000
_cell.length_c   1.000
_cell.angle_alpha   90.00
_cell.angle_beta   90.00
_cell.angle_gamma   90.00
#
_symmetry.space_group_name_H-M   'P 1'
#
loop_
_entity.id
_entity.type
_entity.pdbx_description
1 polymer ?
#
loop_
_entity_poly.entity_id
_entity_poly.type
_entity_poly.pdbx_seq_one_letter_code
_entity_poly.pdbx_strand_id
1 'polypeptide(L)'
;MSTGLCLGAQLSGLNLVTKWAVDSDKAACESMKLNHTETQIRNESAVDFLDLLKEWERLCRCYAVGIGLDWKGYGPSEDTWEPIEGLSNCEESIRNFVIEGFKSKILPLPGEVDVVCGGPPCQGISGYNRFRNFNAPLDDERNRQIVVFMDIVQFLKPKYVLMENVVDMLKFAKATLARYALSRLVHMNYQARLGIMAAGCYGLPQFRLRVFLWGCHPFENLPQFPLPTHEVILRGGASAEFEVSNEENNDQMPYTKGPQTEFQRYIRIPKSEMIGLAACEVEDTQSVLFDHRPKKLFEDDYLRVCQIPRKKGANFRDLPGLIIDANNTVQLDPTKKRTLLPSGKPQVPDYALNFWEGKSLRPFGRLWWDETMPTVLTVPDAHHQVVLHPEQNRVLTIEIARLQGFPDYYRFFGTVKERYRQIGNAVAVPVGKALGYAMGLAWLKQSGDEPLMTLPSNFAFSYKVPQLSTSSSEVQNMSS
;
A
#
# COMPACT_ATOMS: atom_id res chain seq x y z
N MET A 1 -1.96 -3.68 0.45
CA MET A 1 -1.74 -4.94 -0.30
C MET A 1 -3.02 -5.77 -0.34
N SER A 2 -3.50 -6.30 0.79
CA SER A 2 -4.61 -7.27 0.80
C SER A 2 -5.90 -6.74 0.17
N THR A 3 -6.24 -5.45 0.30
CA THR A 3 -7.38 -4.82 -0.39
C THR A 3 -7.36 -5.09 -1.90
N GLY A 4 -6.20 -4.94 -2.55
CA GLY A 4 -6.05 -5.32 -3.96
C GLY A 4 -6.17 -6.82 -4.16
N LEU A 5 -5.49 -7.61 -3.32
CA LEU A 5 -5.48 -9.08 -3.42
C LEU A 5 -6.90 -9.69 -3.35
N CYS A 6 -7.74 -9.20 -2.43
CA CYS A 6 -9.15 -9.61 -2.30
C CYS A 6 -9.96 -9.26 -3.54
N LEU A 7 -9.88 -8.02 -4.03
CA LEU A 7 -10.58 -7.58 -5.26
C LEU A 7 -10.12 -8.38 -6.49
N GLY A 8 -8.83 -8.73 -6.57
CA GLY A 8 -8.28 -9.58 -7.62
C GLY A 8 -8.86 -10.99 -7.59
N ALA A 9 -8.83 -11.63 -6.41
CA ALA A 9 -9.38 -12.97 -6.21
C ALA A 9 -10.89 -13.00 -6.50
N GLN A 10 -11.64 -11.98 -6.07
CA GLN A 10 -13.07 -11.87 -6.33
C GLN A 10 -13.37 -11.83 -7.85
N LEU A 11 -12.54 -11.15 -8.64
CA LEU A 11 -12.66 -11.14 -10.10
C LEU A 11 -12.40 -12.50 -10.77
N SER A 12 -11.72 -13.45 -10.09
CA SER A 12 -11.61 -14.84 -10.56
C SER A 12 -12.71 -15.75 -9.99
N GLY A 13 -13.65 -15.23 -9.20
CA GLY A 13 -14.66 -16.01 -8.49
C GLY A 13 -14.23 -16.56 -7.13
N LEU A 14 -13.04 -16.20 -6.61
CA LEU A 14 -12.55 -16.62 -5.30
C LEU A 14 -12.86 -15.57 -4.21
N ASN A 15 -13.68 -15.93 -3.22
CA ASN A 15 -13.96 -15.08 -2.06
C ASN A 15 -12.78 -15.09 -1.05
N LEU A 16 -11.75 -14.28 -1.32
CA LEU A 16 -10.62 -14.08 -0.40
C LEU A 16 -10.92 -12.95 0.59
N VAL A 17 -10.89 -13.25 1.89
CA VAL A 17 -11.13 -12.29 2.98
C VAL A 17 -9.87 -12.09 3.81
N THR A 18 -9.52 -10.83 4.14
CA THR A 18 -8.45 -10.56 5.11
C THR A 18 -8.97 -10.87 6.52
N LYS A 19 -8.60 -12.02 7.08
CA LYS A 19 -9.10 -12.45 8.41
C LYS A 19 -8.32 -11.88 9.59
N TRP A 20 -7.00 -11.76 9.48
CA TRP A 20 -6.14 -11.14 10.48
C TRP A 20 -5.20 -10.14 9.80
N ALA A 21 -4.82 -9.08 10.52
CA ALA A 21 -3.80 -8.13 10.09
C ALA A 21 -3.00 -7.64 11.31
N VAL A 22 -1.69 -7.43 11.12
CA VAL A 22 -0.75 -7.03 12.17
C VAL A 22 0.11 -5.88 11.65
N ASP A 23 0.12 -4.76 12.37
CA ASP A 23 1.04 -3.65 12.14
C ASP A 23 1.38 -2.98 13.46
N SER A 24 2.66 -2.68 13.69
CA SER A 24 3.09 -1.89 14.85
C SER A 24 2.57 -0.45 14.83
N ASP A 25 2.11 0.03 13.68
CA ASP A 25 1.60 1.40 13.53
C ASP A 25 0.11 1.55 13.85
N LYS A 26 -0.20 2.25 14.95
CA LYS A 26 -1.58 2.47 15.38
C LYS A 26 -2.43 3.17 14.33
N ALA A 27 -1.88 4.16 13.61
CA ALA A 27 -2.65 4.89 12.60
C ALA A 27 -3.00 4.00 11.39
N ALA A 28 -2.09 3.12 10.97
CA ALA A 28 -2.37 2.08 9.97
C ALA A 28 -3.44 1.07 10.46
N CYS A 29 -3.37 0.63 11.72
CA CYS A 29 -4.36 -0.27 12.31
C CYS A 29 -5.78 0.34 12.33
N GLU A 30 -5.93 1.58 12.79
CA GLU A 30 -7.25 2.24 12.78
C GLU A 30 -7.78 2.46 11.35
N SER A 31 -6.91 2.81 10.39
CA SER A 31 -7.30 2.85 8.97
C SER A 31 -7.77 1.49 8.46
N MET A 32 -7.11 0.39 8.83
CA MET A 32 -7.57 -0.95 8.47
C MET A 32 -8.95 -1.25 9.07
N LYS A 33 -9.22 -0.88 10.33
CA LYS A 33 -10.51 -1.12 11.00
C LYS A 33 -11.66 -0.36 10.32
N LEU A 34 -11.41 0.89 9.91
CA LEU A 34 -12.39 1.71 9.19
C LEU A 34 -12.80 1.12 7.82
N ASN A 35 -11.94 0.30 7.20
CA ASN A 35 -12.16 -0.22 5.85
C ASN A 35 -12.49 -1.72 5.82
N HIS A 36 -12.05 -2.50 6.81
CA HIS A 36 -12.20 -3.96 6.92
C HIS A 36 -12.70 -4.33 8.33
N THR A 37 -13.99 -4.09 8.55
CA THR A 37 -14.73 -4.28 9.81
C THR A 37 -14.69 -5.70 10.37
N GLU A 38 -14.47 -6.68 9.49
CA GLU A 38 -14.48 -8.12 9.72
C GLU A 38 -13.07 -8.74 9.90
N THR A 39 -12.03 -7.91 9.89
CA THR A 39 -10.63 -8.32 10.11
C THR A 39 -10.23 -8.15 11.58
N GLN A 40 -9.63 -9.18 12.17
CA GLN A 40 -8.96 -9.10 13.47
C GLN A 40 -7.64 -8.32 13.32
N ILE A 41 -7.63 -7.05 13.74
CA ILE A 41 -6.51 -6.13 13.52
C ILE A 41 -5.76 -5.90 14.83
N ARG A 42 -4.49 -6.32 14.87
CA ARG A 42 -3.62 -6.27 16.05
C ARG A 42 -2.55 -5.19 15.89
N ASN A 43 -2.41 -4.35 16.91
CA ASN A 43 -1.42 -3.26 16.94
C ASN A 43 -0.23 -3.62 17.84
N GLU A 44 0.67 -4.43 17.29
CA GLU A 44 1.83 -5.05 17.96
C GLU A 44 2.92 -5.34 16.92
N SER A 45 4.13 -5.73 17.33
CA SER A 45 5.15 -6.11 16.34
C SER A 45 4.91 -7.53 15.81
N ALA A 46 5.46 -7.83 14.63
CA ALA A 46 5.42 -9.17 14.05
C ALA A 46 6.19 -10.22 14.89
N VAL A 47 7.09 -9.79 15.79
CA VAL A 47 7.77 -10.68 16.74
C VAL A 47 6.82 -11.07 17.87
N ASP A 48 6.19 -10.07 18.50
CA ASP A 48 5.24 -10.28 19.59
C ASP A 48 4.06 -11.14 19.13
N PHE A 49 3.55 -10.89 17.91
CA PHE A 49 2.52 -11.71 17.28
C PHE A 49 2.99 -13.16 17.06
N LEU A 50 4.22 -13.38 16.58
CA LEU A 50 4.75 -14.73 16.36
C LEU A 50 4.92 -15.51 17.67
N ASP A 51 5.29 -14.86 18.77
CA ASP A 51 5.39 -15.50 20.08
C ASP A 51 4.01 -15.72 20.72
N LEU A 52 3.08 -14.77 20.56
CA LEU A 52 1.66 -14.92 20.88
C LEU A 52 1.02 -16.10 20.13
N LEU A 53 1.35 -16.31 18.85
CA LEU A 53 0.84 -17.45 18.06
C LEU A 53 1.29 -18.81 18.62
N LYS A 54 2.55 -18.94 19.08
CA LYS A 54 3.07 -20.16 19.70
C LYS A 54 2.39 -20.44 21.03
N GLU A 55 2.22 -19.41 21.85
CA GLU A 55 1.57 -19.52 23.15
C GLU A 55 0.06 -19.76 23.02
N TRP A 56 -0.59 -19.16 22.01
CA TRP A 56 -1.97 -19.46 21.63
C TRP A 56 -2.15 -20.93 21.23
N GLU A 57 -1.23 -21.51 20.45
CA GLU A 57 -1.25 -22.94 20.15
C GLU A 57 -1.10 -23.79 21.42
N ARG A 58 -0.21 -23.40 22.35
CA ARG A 58 -0.04 -24.08 23.64
C ARG A 58 -1.34 -24.04 24.46
N LEU A 59 -1.94 -22.86 24.61
CA LEU A 59 -3.19 -22.66 25.35
C LEU A 59 -4.37 -23.40 24.72
N CYS A 60 -4.50 -23.40 23.39
CA CYS A 60 -5.53 -24.18 22.69
C CYS A 60 -5.39 -25.68 22.94
N ARG A 61 -4.15 -26.21 22.92
CA ARG A 61 -3.89 -27.63 23.25
C ARG A 61 -4.20 -27.97 24.71
N CYS A 62 -4.02 -27.03 25.65
CA CYS A 62 -4.36 -27.21 27.06
C CYS A 62 -5.87 -27.12 27.34
N TYR A 63 -6.57 -26.15 26.74
CA TYR A 63 -7.92 -25.75 27.18
C TYR A 63 -9.04 -25.93 26.15
N ALA A 64 -8.76 -25.90 24.85
CA ALA A 64 -9.79 -25.99 23.80
C ALA A 64 -10.17 -27.43 23.44
N VAL A 65 -9.36 -28.43 23.81
CA VAL A 65 -9.65 -29.87 23.63
C VAL A 65 -10.62 -30.38 24.73
N GLY A 66 -11.74 -29.67 24.93
CA GLY A 66 -12.72 -29.99 25.97
C GLY A 66 -13.76 -28.89 26.22
N ILE A 67 -14.91 -29.00 25.56
CA ILE A 67 -16.14 -28.18 25.71
C ILE A 67 -16.55 -28.06 27.20
N GLY A 68 -16.98 -26.93 27.80
CA GLY A 68 -17.00 -25.51 27.41
C GLY A 68 -18.35 -24.79 27.71
N LEU A 69 -18.37 -23.53 28.21
CA LEU A 69 -19.45 -22.49 28.11
C LEU A 69 -19.21 -21.24 29.01
N ASP A 70 -19.24 -20.01 28.42
CA ASP A 70 -20.05 -18.80 28.78
C ASP A 70 -20.55 -18.66 30.25
N TRP A 71 -20.35 -17.57 31.02
CA TRP A 71 -20.28 -16.11 30.72
C TRP A 71 -19.27 -15.36 31.67
N LYS A 72 -19.21 -14.02 31.98
CA LYS A 72 -19.94 -12.77 31.60
C LYS A 72 -19.19 -11.46 31.97
N GLY A 73 -19.37 -10.40 31.16
CA GLY A 73 -19.79 -9.02 31.56
C GLY A 73 -18.89 -8.05 32.37
N TYR A 74 -18.33 -7.04 31.69
CA TYR A 74 -18.11 -5.64 32.15
C TYR A 74 -18.09 -4.69 30.91
N GLY A 75 -17.76 -3.39 31.07
CA GLY A 75 -17.81 -2.39 30.00
C GLY A 75 -16.45 -2.07 29.34
N PRO A 76 -16.36 -1.91 28.01
CA PRO A 76 -15.09 -1.91 27.24
C PRO A 76 -14.25 -0.63 27.33
N SER A 77 -14.42 0.16 28.38
CA SER A 77 -13.62 1.37 28.67
C SER A 77 -12.77 1.23 29.94
N GLU A 78 -12.87 0.11 30.65
CA GLU A 78 -12.23 -0.13 31.95
C GLU A 78 -11.26 -1.34 31.93
N ASP A 79 -11.08 -1.98 30.77
CA ASP A 79 -10.22 -3.16 30.58
C ASP A 79 -8.72 -2.83 30.79
N THR A 80 -8.03 -3.59 31.64
CA THR A 80 -6.57 -3.50 31.86
C THR A 80 -5.81 -4.71 31.31
N TRP A 81 -4.49 -4.58 31.16
CA TRP A 81 -3.59 -5.66 30.75
C TRP A 81 -2.80 -6.17 31.96
N GLU A 82 -3.16 -7.34 32.48
CA GLU A 82 -2.49 -7.98 33.61
C GLU A 82 -1.55 -9.12 33.17
N PRO A 83 -0.40 -9.34 33.82
CA PRO A 83 0.45 -10.50 33.59
C PRO A 83 -0.23 -11.82 33.96
N ILE A 84 0.08 -12.91 33.26
CA ILE A 84 -0.56 -14.23 33.48
C ILE A 84 -0.30 -14.79 34.89
N GLU A 85 0.83 -14.44 35.51
CA GLU A 85 1.19 -14.78 36.89
C GLU A 85 0.21 -14.17 37.91
N GLY A 86 -0.32 -12.97 37.62
CA GLY A 86 -1.33 -12.30 38.43
C GLY A 86 -2.72 -12.92 38.32
N LEU A 87 -2.98 -13.69 37.25
CA LEU A 87 -4.26 -14.33 36.95
C LEU A 87 -4.35 -15.79 37.45
N SER A 88 -3.47 -16.20 38.35
CA SER A 88 -3.41 -17.55 38.93
C SER A 88 -4.70 -18.00 39.65
N ASN A 89 -5.54 -17.08 40.12
CA ASN A 89 -6.85 -17.35 40.70
C ASN A 89 -8.01 -17.36 39.66
N CYS A 90 -7.71 -17.22 38.36
CA CYS A 90 -8.69 -16.96 37.30
C CYS A 90 -8.68 -18.04 36.20
N GLU A 91 -8.25 -19.27 36.50
CA GLU A 91 -8.09 -20.35 35.50
C GLU A 91 -9.38 -20.64 34.70
N GLU A 92 -10.56 -20.60 35.33
CA GLU A 92 -11.83 -20.81 34.62
C GLU A 92 -12.11 -19.70 33.60
N SER A 93 -11.84 -18.44 33.95
CA SER A 93 -11.96 -17.29 33.03
C SER A 93 -10.97 -17.39 31.87
N ILE A 94 -9.71 -17.80 32.14
CA ILE A 94 -8.68 -18.04 31.11
C ILE A 94 -9.14 -19.16 30.17
N ARG A 95 -9.64 -20.27 30.72
CA ARG A 95 -10.16 -21.41 29.95
C ARG A 95 -11.32 -21.00 29.06
N ASN A 96 -12.30 -20.25 29.58
CA ASN A 96 -13.45 -19.80 28.81
C ASN A 96 -13.04 -18.83 27.69
N PHE A 97 -12.16 -17.87 27.98
CA PHE A 97 -11.57 -16.98 26.96
C PHE A 97 -10.85 -17.76 25.84
N VAL A 98 -10.04 -18.77 26.18
CA VAL A 98 -9.35 -19.60 25.17
C VAL A 98 -10.36 -20.41 24.34
N ILE A 99 -11.39 -21.01 24.96
CA ILE A 99 -12.42 -21.77 24.26
C ILE A 99 -13.25 -20.88 23.31
N GLU A 100 -13.63 -19.67 23.74
CA GLU A 100 -14.41 -18.73 22.93
C GLU A 100 -13.57 -18.06 21.85
N GLY A 101 -12.32 -17.72 22.16
CA GLY A 101 -11.35 -17.21 21.20
C GLY A 101 -11.02 -18.23 20.11
N PHE A 102 -10.90 -19.52 20.46
CA PHE A 102 -10.71 -20.62 19.51
C PHE A 102 -11.93 -20.80 18.60
N LYS A 103 -13.14 -20.87 19.16
CA LYS A 103 -14.40 -20.95 18.38
C LYS A 103 -14.54 -19.75 17.42
N SER A 104 -14.17 -18.56 17.88
CA SER A 104 -14.29 -17.30 17.14
C SER A 104 -13.09 -17.00 16.24
N LYS A 105 -12.05 -17.85 16.27
CA LYS A 105 -10.78 -17.72 15.53
C LYS A 105 -10.10 -16.35 15.69
N ILE A 106 -10.03 -15.84 16.93
CA ILE A 106 -9.42 -14.52 17.23
C ILE A 106 -7.92 -14.45 16.85
N LEU A 107 -7.25 -15.60 16.89
CA LEU A 107 -5.88 -15.83 16.47
C LEU A 107 -5.84 -17.13 15.66
N PRO A 108 -5.08 -17.20 14.55
CA PRO A 108 -5.00 -18.39 13.71
C PRO A 108 -4.10 -19.47 14.33
N LEU A 109 -4.42 -20.73 14.07
CA LEU A 109 -3.54 -21.87 14.31
C LEU A 109 -2.87 -22.36 13.01
N PRO A 110 -1.79 -23.17 13.09
CA PRO A 110 -1.16 -23.77 11.92
C PRO A 110 -2.16 -24.53 11.03
N GLY A 111 -2.17 -24.21 9.73
CA GLY A 111 -3.12 -24.77 8.76
C GLY A 111 -4.47 -24.05 8.64
N GLU A 112 -4.79 -23.06 9.49
CA GLU A 112 -6.02 -22.26 9.36
C GLU A 112 -5.88 -21.05 8.41
N VAL A 113 -4.66 -20.70 8.00
CA VAL A 113 -4.38 -19.54 7.16
C VAL A 113 -4.08 -20.01 5.75
N ASP A 114 -4.99 -19.76 4.81
CA ASP A 114 -4.81 -20.14 3.41
C ASP A 114 -3.73 -19.31 2.68
N VAL A 115 -3.61 -18.02 3.02
CA VAL A 115 -2.70 -17.08 2.37
C VAL A 115 -2.03 -16.16 3.40
N VAL A 116 -0.70 -16.06 3.37
CA VAL A 116 0.06 -15.01 4.09
C VAL A 116 0.63 -14.01 3.09
N CYS A 117 0.34 -12.72 3.27
CA CYS A 117 0.89 -11.66 2.43
C CYS A 117 1.49 -10.52 3.28
N GLY A 118 2.64 -9.97 2.87
CA GLY A 118 3.31 -8.92 3.64
C GLY A 118 4.50 -8.26 2.94
N GLY A 119 4.90 -7.09 3.45
CA GLY A 119 6.07 -6.33 2.97
C GLY A 119 7.07 -6.08 4.11
N PRO A 120 7.89 -7.07 4.50
CA PRO A 120 8.79 -6.94 5.65
C PRO A 120 9.81 -5.82 5.43
N PRO A 121 9.87 -4.79 6.30
CA PRO A 121 10.71 -3.62 6.07
C PRO A 121 12.20 -3.98 6.13
N CYS A 122 12.92 -3.64 5.06
CA CYS A 122 14.37 -3.76 4.96
C CYS A 122 14.98 -2.36 4.79
N GLN A 123 15.18 -1.64 5.90
CA GLN A 123 15.65 -0.25 5.83
C GLN A 123 17.19 -0.14 5.72
N GLY A 124 17.93 -1.21 6.01
CA GLY A 124 19.39 -1.24 5.90
C GLY A 124 19.90 -1.15 4.46
N ILE A 125 19.10 -1.59 3.47
CA ILE A 125 19.55 -1.77 2.09
C ILE A 125 19.40 -0.54 1.17
N SER A 126 18.86 0.58 1.67
CA SER A 126 18.46 1.74 0.86
C SER A 126 19.06 3.08 1.33
N GLY A 127 18.96 4.12 0.50
CA GLY A 127 19.43 5.47 0.83
C GLY A 127 20.92 5.52 1.19
N TYR A 128 21.26 6.14 2.32
CA TYR A 128 22.61 6.14 2.90
C TYR A 128 22.95 4.84 3.66
N ASN A 129 21.96 4.03 4.05
CA ASN A 129 22.22 2.80 4.80
C ASN A 129 22.92 1.74 3.95
N ARG A 130 22.77 1.78 2.62
CA ARG A 130 23.41 0.87 1.64
C ARG A 130 24.96 0.83 1.67
N PHE A 131 25.60 1.65 2.49
CA PHE A 131 27.05 1.65 2.72
C PHE A 131 27.44 1.05 4.09
N ARG A 132 26.45 0.61 4.89
CA ARG A 132 26.62 -0.08 6.19
C ARG A 132 26.30 -1.56 6.03
N ASN A 133 26.93 -2.40 6.85
CA ASN A 133 26.70 -3.84 7.00
C ASN A 133 26.61 -4.65 5.67
N PHE A 134 27.23 -4.16 4.58
CA PHE A 134 27.12 -4.74 3.23
C PHE A 134 27.54 -6.23 3.16
N ASN A 135 28.54 -6.61 3.96
CA ASN A 135 29.04 -7.98 4.01
C ASN A 135 28.16 -8.92 4.86
N ALA A 136 27.29 -8.38 5.72
CA ALA A 136 26.41 -9.15 6.61
C ALA A 136 24.99 -8.52 6.69
N PRO A 137 24.18 -8.58 5.61
CA PRO A 137 22.89 -7.88 5.54
C PRO A 137 21.82 -8.31 6.55
N LEU A 138 21.90 -9.54 7.06
CA LEU A 138 20.92 -10.13 7.99
C LEU A 138 21.24 -9.83 9.47
N ASP A 139 22.45 -9.34 9.74
CA ASP A 139 22.91 -8.92 11.07
C ASP A 139 22.56 -7.45 11.34
N ASP A 140 22.10 -6.72 10.32
CA ASP A 140 21.46 -5.41 10.48
C ASP A 140 20.00 -5.62 10.95
N GLU A 141 19.73 -5.26 12.21
CA GLU A 141 18.40 -5.31 12.85
C GLU A 141 17.29 -4.72 11.97
N ARG A 142 17.61 -3.69 11.18
CA ARG A 142 16.69 -2.98 10.27
C ARG A 142 16.27 -3.80 9.04
N ASN A 143 16.80 -4.99 8.87
CA ASN A 143 16.40 -6.00 7.89
C ASN A 143 15.83 -7.27 8.56
N ARG A 144 15.87 -7.38 9.90
CA ARG A 144 15.51 -8.60 10.65
C ARG A 144 14.07 -9.06 10.41
N GLN A 145 13.17 -8.16 10.06
CA GLN A 145 11.76 -8.47 9.79
C GLN A 145 11.55 -9.45 8.62
N ILE A 146 12.53 -9.62 7.71
CA ILE A 146 12.47 -10.67 6.67
C ILE A 146 12.64 -12.09 7.25
N VAL A 147 13.33 -12.21 8.38
CA VAL A 147 13.46 -13.46 9.14
C VAL A 147 12.13 -13.77 9.82
N VAL A 148 11.59 -12.80 10.57
CA VAL A 148 10.33 -12.92 11.31
C VAL A 148 9.16 -13.27 10.38
N PHE A 149 9.06 -12.63 9.22
CA PHE A 149 8.04 -12.96 8.20
C PHE A 149 8.14 -14.42 7.73
N MET A 150 9.35 -14.92 7.49
CA MET A 150 9.56 -16.32 7.08
C MET A 150 9.34 -17.31 8.24
N ASP A 151 9.56 -16.90 9.48
CA ASP A 151 9.27 -17.70 10.67
C ASP A 151 7.75 -17.82 10.91
N ILE A 152 6.97 -16.75 10.67
CA ILE A 152 5.50 -16.77 10.64
C ILE A 152 4.98 -17.72 9.54
N VAL A 153 5.55 -17.67 8.33
CA VAL A 153 5.22 -18.60 7.24
C VAL A 153 5.55 -20.04 7.63
N GLN A 154 6.69 -20.27 8.30
CA GLN A 154 7.10 -21.61 8.77
C GLN A 154 6.17 -22.18 9.86
N PHE A 155 5.64 -21.31 10.72
CA PHE A 155 4.68 -21.69 11.76
C PHE A 155 3.29 -21.98 11.18
N LEU A 156 2.71 -21.02 10.45
CA LEU A 156 1.32 -21.10 9.96
C LEU A 156 1.13 -22.06 8.78
N LYS A 157 2.19 -22.27 7.96
CA LYS A 157 2.24 -23.16 6.78
C LYS A 157 1.13 -22.92 5.73
N PRO A 158 0.90 -21.66 5.30
CA PRO A 158 -0.18 -21.32 4.37
C PRO A 158 -0.03 -21.96 3.00
N LYS A 159 -1.15 -22.15 2.28
CA LYS A 159 -1.13 -22.68 0.91
C LYS A 159 -0.41 -21.76 -0.07
N TYR A 160 -0.53 -20.44 0.13
CA TYR A 160 0.09 -19.41 -0.69
C TYR A 160 0.79 -18.34 0.17
N VAL A 161 1.92 -17.83 -0.33
CA VAL A 161 2.73 -16.77 0.29
C VAL A 161 3.00 -15.68 -0.73
N LEU A 162 2.76 -14.42 -0.36
CA LEU A 162 3.12 -13.24 -1.18
C LEU A 162 3.96 -12.25 -0.37
N MET A 163 5.27 -12.22 -0.63
CA MET A 163 6.17 -11.21 -0.06
C MET A 163 6.43 -10.09 -1.07
N GLU A 164 6.22 -8.83 -0.67
CA GLU A 164 6.66 -7.64 -1.43
C GLU A 164 7.96 -7.06 -0.84
N ASN A 165 8.77 -6.43 -1.70
CA ASN A 165 9.85 -5.56 -1.25
C ASN A 165 10.32 -4.54 -2.29
N VAL A 166 11.25 -3.67 -1.88
CA VAL A 166 11.93 -2.73 -2.79
C VAL A 166 12.93 -3.43 -3.72
N VAL A 167 13.11 -2.87 -4.92
CA VAL A 167 14.02 -3.43 -5.95
C VAL A 167 15.47 -3.51 -5.49
N ASP A 168 15.88 -2.68 -4.53
CA ASP A 168 17.23 -2.73 -3.97
C ASP A 168 17.52 -4.06 -3.23
N MET A 169 16.50 -4.83 -2.84
CA MET A 169 16.65 -6.19 -2.28
C MET A 169 17.34 -7.16 -3.26
N LEU A 170 17.25 -6.90 -4.57
CA LEU A 170 17.91 -7.64 -5.65
C LEU A 170 19.29 -7.06 -6.04
N LYS A 171 19.61 -5.84 -5.61
CA LYS A 171 20.85 -5.13 -5.97
C LYS A 171 21.88 -5.15 -4.85
N PHE A 172 21.43 -4.91 -3.63
CA PHE A 172 22.28 -4.85 -2.44
C PHE A 172 22.92 -6.21 -2.14
N ALA A 173 24.20 -6.20 -1.74
CA ALA A 173 24.94 -7.36 -1.25
C ALA A 173 24.72 -8.65 -2.08
N LYS A 174 24.86 -8.59 -3.41
CA LYS A 174 24.65 -9.72 -4.33
C LYS A 174 23.28 -10.42 -4.14
N ALA A 175 22.22 -9.62 -3.96
CA ALA A 175 20.85 -10.03 -3.72
C ALA A 175 20.63 -10.90 -2.45
N THR A 176 21.50 -10.76 -1.43
CA THR A 176 21.48 -11.66 -0.24
C THR A 176 20.10 -11.78 0.42
N LEU A 177 19.36 -10.69 0.61
CA LEU A 177 18.03 -10.74 1.23
C LEU A 177 16.98 -11.45 0.34
N ALA A 178 17.00 -11.22 -0.98
CA ALA A 178 16.11 -11.92 -1.91
C ALA A 178 16.45 -13.41 -2.02
N ARG A 179 17.74 -13.75 -2.04
CA ARG A 179 18.24 -15.13 -2.02
C ARG A 179 17.89 -15.84 -0.71
N TYR A 180 17.98 -15.15 0.42
CA TYR A 180 17.53 -15.66 1.71
C TYR A 180 16.03 -15.98 1.70
N ALA A 181 15.20 -15.04 1.26
CA ALA A 181 13.75 -15.22 1.20
C ALA A 181 13.34 -16.40 0.29
N LEU A 182 13.92 -16.48 -0.91
CA LEU A 182 13.70 -17.60 -1.83
C LEU A 182 14.20 -18.93 -1.23
N SER A 183 15.38 -18.93 -0.59
CA SER A 183 15.95 -20.12 0.05
C SER A 183 15.14 -20.59 1.27
N ARG A 184 14.48 -19.70 2.02
CA ARG A 184 13.56 -20.10 3.11
C ARG A 184 12.36 -20.85 2.54
N LEU A 185 11.72 -20.32 1.49
CA LEU A 185 10.58 -21.00 0.84
C LEU A 185 10.97 -22.39 0.31
N VAL A 186 12.07 -22.48 -0.45
CA VAL A 186 12.54 -23.77 -1.00
C VAL A 186 12.93 -24.75 0.11
N HIS A 187 13.56 -24.30 1.19
CA HIS A 187 13.87 -25.14 2.35
C HIS A 187 12.63 -25.64 3.09
N MET A 188 11.54 -24.86 3.09
CA MET A 188 10.23 -25.27 3.60
C MET A 188 9.43 -26.12 2.59
N ASN A 189 10.05 -26.55 1.49
CA ASN A 189 9.44 -27.31 0.40
C ASN A 189 8.28 -26.57 -0.32
N TYR A 190 8.34 -25.25 -0.43
CA TYR A 190 7.42 -24.47 -1.27
C TYR A 190 7.98 -24.37 -2.70
N GLN A 191 7.09 -24.49 -3.68
CA GLN A 191 7.33 -23.93 -5.00
C GLN A 191 7.44 -22.40 -4.87
N ALA A 192 8.32 -21.75 -5.63
CA ALA A 192 8.53 -20.31 -5.51
C ALA A 192 8.88 -19.63 -6.83
N ARG A 193 8.39 -18.39 -7.01
CA ARG A 193 8.60 -17.57 -8.22
C ARG A 193 8.80 -16.10 -7.83
N LEU A 194 9.86 -15.48 -8.33
CA LEU A 194 10.18 -14.07 -8.06
C LEU A 194 10.04 -13.22 -9.32
N GLY A 195 9.42 -12.04 -9.20
CA GLY A 195 9.19 -11.11 -10.29
C GLY A 195 9.37 -9.65 -9.86
N ILE A 196 9.47 -8.75 -10.84
CA ILE A 196 9.45 -7.29 -10.64
C ILE A 196 8.26 -6.75 -11.42
N MET A 197 7.44 -5.91 -10.78
CA MET A 197 6.28 -5.27 -11.41
C MET A 197 6.38 -3.76 -11.26
N ALA A 198 6.01 -3.01 -12.32
CA ALA A 198 5.87 -1.56 -12.27
C ALA A 198 4.39 -1.20 -12.09
N ALA A 199 4.06 -0.34 -11.11
CA ALA A 199 2.67 0.02 -10.82
C ALA A 199 1.92 0.62 -12.03
N GLY A 200 2.60 1.44 -12.84
CA GLY A 200 2.00 2.06 -14.01
C GLY A 200 1.62 1.11 -15.14
N CYS A 201 2.15 -0.12 -15.16
CA CYS A 201 1.70 -1.17 -16.09
C CYS A 201 0.24 -1.63 -15.83
N TYR A 202 -0.38 -1.18 -14.74
CA TYR A 202 -1.72 -1.60 -14.28
C TYR A 202 -2.67 -0.40 -14.07
N GLY A 203 -2.54 0.64 -14.91
CA GLY A 203 -3.49 1.76 -14.94
C GLY A 203 -3.23 2.88 -13.93
N LEU A 204 -1.96 3.13 -13.57
CA LEU A 204 -1.57 4.22 -12.66
C LEU A 204 -0.55 5.18 -13.30
N PRO A 205 -0.65 6.50 -13.07
CA PRO A 205 0.34 7.47 -13.56
C PRO A 205 1.59 7.53 -12.66
N GLN A 206 2.23 6.37 -12.42
CA GLN A 206 3.36 6.21 -11.50
C GLN A 206 4.34 5.08 -11.90
N PHE A 207 5.65 5.39 -11.92
CA PHE A 207 6.72 4.42 -12.21
C PHE A 207 7.27 3.70 -10.95
N ARG A 208 6.40 3.13 -10.11
CA ARG A 208 6.79 2.41 -8.88
C ARG A 208 7.12 0.96 -9.19
N LEU A 209 8.40 0.64 -9.33
CA LEU A 209 8.88 -0.74 -9.38
C LEU A 209 8.90 -1.38 -7.97
N ARG A 210 8.46 -2.63 -7.87
CA ARG A 210 8.53 -3.48 -6.67
C ARG A 210 8.82 -4.94 -7.00
N VAL A 211 9.46 -5.63 -6.07
CA VAL A 211 9.76 -7.07 -6.12
C VAL A 211 8.61 -7.81 -5.46
N PHE A 212 8.18 -8.90 -6.08
CA PHE A 212 7.19 -9.81 -5.53
C PHE A 212 7.76 -11.23 -5.56
N LEU A 213 7.60 -11.95 -4.46
CA LEU A 213 7.98 -13.35 -4.31
C LEU A 213 6.73 -14.15 -3.95
N TRP A 214 6.29 -14.98 -4.88
CA TRP A 214 5.30 -16.02 -4.65
C TRP A 214 5.96 -17.24 -4.01
N GLY A 215 5.26 -17.86 -3.06
CA GLY A 215 5.43 -19.25 -2.67
C GLY A 215 4.09 -19.98 -2.66
N CYS A 216 4.08 -21.28 -2.94
CA CYS A 216 2.92 -22.15 -2.66
C CYS A 216 3.35 -23.60 -2.32
N HIS A 217 2.45 -24.39 -1.73
CA HIS A 217 2.72 -25.81 -1.42
C HIS A 217 3.00 -26.65 -2.68
N PRO A 218 3.64 -27.85 -2.56
CA PRO A 218 3.97 -28.71 -3.71
C PRO A 218 2.80 -29.16 -4.58
N PHE A 219 1.59 -29.21 -4.01
CA PHE A 219 0.34 -29.64 -4.68
C PHE A 219 -0.56 -28.46 -5.07
N GLU A 220 -0.06 -27.23 -4.88
CA GLU A 220 -0.72 -26.00 -5.33
C GLU A 220 -0.19 -25.53 -6.69
N ASN A 221 -0.96 -24.72 -7.41
CA ASN A 221 -0.50 -24.19 -8.69
C ASN A 221 0.31 -22.93 -8.39
N LEU A 222 1.53 -22.81 -8.90
CA LEU A 222 2.39 -21.67 -8.61
C LEU A 222 1.88 -20.42 -9.36
N PRO A 223 1.44 -19.34 -8.67
CA PRO A 223 0.81 -18.21 -9.35
C PRO A 223 1.70 -17.58 -10.42
N GLN A 224 1.07 -17.17 -11.51
CA GLN A 224 1.72 -16.55 -12.65
C GLN A 224 1.90 -15.04 -12.37
N PHE A 225 2.90 -14.39 -12.97
CA PHE A 225 2.98 -12.93 -12.92
C PHE A 225 2.16 -12.34 -14.07
N PRO A 226 1.17 -11.46 -13.80
CA PRO A 226 0.37 -10.87 -14.85
C PRO A 226 1.22 -9.92 -15.71
N LEU A 227 0.98 -9.93 -17.02
CA LEU A 227 1.62 -9.05 -17.98
C LEU A 227 1.13 -7.59 -17.82
N PRO A 228 1.92 -6.60 -18.29
CA PRO A 228 1.47 -5.22 -18.41
C PRO A 228 0.18 -5.08 -19.23
N THR A 229 -0.73 -4.23 -18.74
CA THR A 229 -1.96 -3.83 -19.44
C THR A 229 -1.91 -2.42 -20.01
N HIS A 230 -0.87 -1.65 -19.64
CA HIS A 230 -0.68 -0.25 -19.99
C HIS A 230 0.78 -0.01 -20.39
N GLU A 231 1.01 0.73 -21.46
CA GLU A 231 2.35 1.26 -21.77
C GLU A 231 2.69 2.39 -20.80
N VAL A 232 3.81 2.27 -20.08
CA VAL A 232 4.22 3.25 -19.06
C VAL A 232 4.97 4.45 -19.69
N ILE A 233 4.59 4.82 -20.91
CA ILE A 233 5.14 5.92 -21.71
C ILE A 233 4.10 7.04 -21.82
N LEU A 234 3.67 7.56 -20.66
CA LEU A 234 2.87 8.77 -20.48
C LEU A 234 1.50 8.83 -21.20
N ARG A 235 0.41 8.54 -20.47
CA ARG A 235 -0.88 9.26 -20.57
C ARG A 235 -1.83 8.93 -19.42
N GLY A 236 -1.55 9.51 -18.26
CA GLY A 236 -2.49 9.61 -17.15
C GLY A 236 -2.18 10.90 -16.40
N GLY A 237 -3.01 11.92 -16.57
CA GLY A 237 -2.87 13.15 -15.80
C GLY A 237 -3.36 12.93 -14.37
N ALA A 238 -2.79 13.69 -13.43
CA ALA A 238 -3.56 14.03 -12.23
C ALA A 238 -4.85 14.77 -12.66
N SER A 239 -5.94 14.63 -11.92
CA SER A 239 -7.20 15.32 -12.24
C SER A 239 -7.31 16.66 -11.51
N ALA A 240 -7.55 17.74 -12.24
CA ALA A 240 -7.80 19.09 -11.73
C ALA A 240 -9.19 19.22 -11.07
N GLU A 241 -9.41 18.50 -9.97
CA GLU A 241 -10.67 18.54 -9.23
C GLU A 241 -10.46 18.86 -7.75
N PHE A 242 -11.37 19.67 -7.22
CA PHE A 242 -11.44 20.20 -5.85
C PHE A 242 -10.31 21.19 -5.51
N GLU A 243 -10.63 22.47 -5.62
CA GLU A 243 -9.81 23.57 -5.11
C GLU A 243 -9.82 23.55 -3.59
N VAL A 244 -8.63 23.51 -2.98
CA VAL A 244 -8.46 23.61 -1.53
C VAL A 244 -7.25 24.47 -1.18
N SER A 245 -7.36 25.20 -0.08
CA SER A 245 -6.28 26.05 0.42
C SER A 245 -5.14 25.23 1.06
N ASN A 246 -4.00 25.86 1.32
CA ASN A 246 -2.93 25.30 2.16
C ASN A 246 -3.40 24.99 3.61
N GLU A 247 -4.52 25.59 4.02
CA GLU A 247 -5.10 25.57 5.37
C GLU A 247 -6.31 24.64 5.48
N GLU A 248 -6.58 23.81 4.46
CA GLU A 248 -7.70 22.87 4.49
C GLU A 248 -7.49 21.78 5.55
N ASN A 249 -8.53 21.55 6.35
CA ASN A 249 -8.50 20.68 7.53
C ASN A 249 -9.72 19.75 7.63
N ASN A 250 -10.74 19.91 6.79
CA ASN A 250 -11.89 19.02 6.75
C ASN A 250 -11.48 17.62 6.26
N ASP A 251 -11.89 16.59 7.00
CA ASP A 251 -11.65 15.18 6.63
C ASP A 251 -12.67 14.64 5.62
N GLN A 252 -13.74 15.40 5.34
CA GLN A 252 -14.83 15.07 4.43
C GLN A 252 -15.33 16.33 3.70
N MET A 253 -15.64 16.22 2.42
CA MET A 253 -16.30 17.26 1.61
C MET A 253 -17.11 16.62 0.46
N PRO A 254 -18.13 17.28 -0.11
CA PRO A 254 -18.88 16.75 -1.24
C PRO A 254 -18.09 16.83 -2.55
N TYR A 255 -18.35 15.91 -3.48
CA TYR A 255 -17.86 16.03 -4.86
C TYR A 255 -18.49 17.22 -5.59
N THR A 256 -17.67 18.21 -5.99
CA THR A 256 -18.15 19.38 -6.75
C THR A 256 -18.32 19.13 -8.25
N LYS A 257 -17.84 17.98 -8.77
CA LYS A 257 -17.92 17.57 -10.17
C LYS A 257 -18.05 16.04 -10.28
N GLY A 258 -18.81 15.58 -11.27
CA GLY A 258 -18.84 14.17 -11.66
C GLY A 258 -17.52 13.70 -12.32
N PRO A 259 -17.23 12.39 -12.34
CA PRO A 259 -15.96 11.84 -12.82
C PRO A 259 -15.77 11.97 -14.34
N GLN A 260 -14.74 12.73 -14.75
CA GLN A 260 -14.46 13.04 -16.15
C GLN A 260 -13.80 11.87 -16.90
N THR A 261 -12.85 11.19 -16.27
CA THR A 261 -12.05 10.09 -16.86
C THR A 261 -12.57 8.70 -16.45
N GLU A 262 -12.17 7.67 -17.19
CA GLU A 262 -12.48 6.27 -16.84
C GLU A 262 -11.87 5.86 -15.50
N PHE A 263 -10.61 6.25 -15.23
CA PHE A 263 -9.97 6.03 -13.93
C PHE A 263 -10.75 6.69 -12.79
N GLN A 264 -11.27 7.91 -12.96
CA GLN A 264 -12.10 8.55 -11.94
C GLN A 264 -13.47 7.88 -11.77
N ARG A 265 -14.07 7.34 -12.84
CA ARG A 265 -15.29 6.53 -12.73
C ARG A 265 -15.04 5.28 -11.90
N TYR A 266 -13.96 4.56 -12.19
CA TYR A 266 -13.55 3.37 -11.45
C TYR A 266 -13.20 3.67 -9.98
N ILE A 267 -12.44 4.73 -9.71
CA ILE A 267 -11.93 5.02 -8.37
C ILE A 267 -13.02 5.54 -7.41
N ARG A 268 -14.14 6.06 -7.95
CA ARG A 268 -15.32 6.54 -7.18
C ARG A 268 -16.41 5.49 -6.98
N ILE A 269 -16.23 4.25 -7.43
CA ILE A 269 -17.23 3.18 -7.24
C ILE A 269 -17.47 2.98 -5.73
N PRO A 270 -18.72 2.98 -5.24
CA PRO A 270 -19.02 2.74 -3.83
C PRO A 270 -18.49 1.38 -3.32
N LYS A 271 -18.14 1.29 -2.03
CA LYS A 271 -17.62 0.03 -1.44
C LYS A 271 -18.56 -1.15 -1.70
N SER A 272 -19.88 -0.97 -1.56
CA SER A 272 -20.90 -1.99 -1.80
C SER A 272 -20.84 -2.56 -3.22
N GLU A 273 -20.86 -1.70 -4.23
CA GLU A 273 -20.78 -2.11 -5.63
C GLU A 273 -19.41 -2.76 -5.95
N MET A 274 -18.30 -2.20 -5.45
CA MET A 274 -16.96 -2.71 -5.79
C MET A 274 -16.65 -4.07 -5.14
N ILE A 275 -17.34 -4.46 -4.06
CA ILE A 275 -17.26 -5.80 -3.46
C ILE A 275 -18.47 -6.68 -3.80
N GLY A 276 -19.34 -6.26 -4.72
CA GLY A 276 -20.47 -7.06 -5.21
C GLY A 276 -21.55 -7.38 -4.16
N LEU A 277 -21.65 -6.60 -3.08
CA LEU A 277 -22.85 -6.66 -2.24
C LEU A 277 -24.04 -6.13 -3.06
N ALA A 278 -25.15 -6.86 -3.04
CA ALA A 278 -26.35 -6.49 -3.79
C ALA A 278 -26.78 -5.06 -3.44
N ALA A 279 -27.15 -4.29 -4.47
CA ALA A 279 -27.68 -2.96 -4.30
C ALA A 279 -29.06 -3.04 -3.63
N CYS A 280 -29.09 -2.91 -2.31
CA CYS A 280 -30.22 -2.26 -1.66
C CYS A 280 -30.39 -0.89 -2.32
N GLU A 281 -31.63 -0.46 -2.54
CA GLU A 281 -31.97 0.85 -3.11
C GLU A 281 -31.70 1.96 -2.08
N VAL A 282 -30.42 2.23 -1.84
CA VAL A 282 -29.96 3.38 -1.07
C VAL A 282 -30.09 4.60 -1.97
N GLU A 283 -30.99 5.51 -1.60
CA GLU A 283 -31.16 6.83 -2.22
C GLU A 283 -29.82 7.57 -2.35
N ASP A 284 -29.74 8.54 -3.27
CA ASP A 284 -28.51 9.25 -3.68
C ASP A 284 -27.75 9.90 -2.51
N THR A 285 -26.94 9.08 -1.84
CA THR A 285 -26.10 9.44 -0.72
C THR A 285 -24.89 10.15 -1.28
N GLN A 286 -25.02 11.48 -1.40
CA GLN A 286 -24.02 12.40 -1.97
C GLN A 286 -22.61 11.89 -1.74
N SER A 287 -21.98 11.45 -2.83
CA SER A 287 -20.68 10.79 -2.75
C SER A 287 -19.68 11.70 -2.03
N VAL A 288 -19.04 11.16 -0.99
CA VAL A 288 -18.16 11.91 -0.09
C VAL A 288 -16.71 11.76 -0.54
N LEU A 289 -16.02 12.88 -0.68
CA LEU A 289 -14.58 12.94 -0.83
C LEU A 289 -13.95 13.01 0.55
N PHE A 290 -13.24 11.94 0.93
CA PHE A 290 -12.42 11.89 2.15
C PHE A 290 -11.04 12.51 1.91
N ASP A 291 -10.34 12.85 3.00
CA ASP A 291 -8.87 13.06 3.03
C ASP A 291 -8.28 14.11 2.06
N HIS A 292 -9.09 14.96 1.42
CA HIS A 292 -8.64 15.97 0.46
C HIS A 292 -8.05 17.23 1.12
N ARG A 293 -7.04 17.01 1.97
CA ARG A 293 -6.31 18.03 2.73
C ARG A 293 -4.80 17.95 2.49
N PRO A 294 -4.10 19.06 2.21
CA PRO A 294 -2.66 19.04 1.98
C PRO A 294 -1.89 18.88 3.30
N LYS A 295 -0.61 18.50 3.21
CA LYS A 295 0.34 18.83 4.28
C LYS A 295 0.56 20.34 4.25
N LYS A 296 -0.03 21.06 5.20
CA LYS A 296 0.16 22.50 5.41
C LYS A 296 1.65 22.87 5.30
N LEU A 297 1.96 23.79 4.40
CA LEU A 297 3.25 24.47 4.32
C LEU A 297 3.30 25.55 5.39
N PHE A 298 4.47 25.74 6.02
CA PHE A 298 4.73 26.89 6.87
C PHE A 298 4.88 28.17 6.03
N GLU A 299 4.65 29.33 6.65
CA GLU A 299 4.61 30.64 5.97
C GLU A 299 5.75 30.86 4.97
N ASP A 300 7.00 30.62 5.37
CA ASP A 300 8.16 30.80 4.48
C ASP A 300 8.10 29.94 3.20
N ASP A 301 7.59 28.71 3.31
CA ASP A 301 7.47 27.78 2.18
C ASP A 301 6.21 28.04 1.36
N TYR A 302 5.11 28.46 2.01
CA TYR A 302 3.91 28.91 1.30
C TYR A 302 4.20 30.17 0.46
N LEU A 303 4.93 31.14 1.02
CA LEU A 303 5.38 32.33 0.29
C LEU A 303 6.33 32.00 -0.88
N ARG A 304 7.14 30.95 -0.77
CA ARG A 304 7.92 30.43 -1.91
C ARG A 304 7.02 29.80 -2.98
N VAL A 305 6.13 28.89 -2.58
CA VAL A 305 5.20 28.18 -3.47
C VAL A 305 4.27 29.14 -4.22
N CYS A 306 3.81 30.20 -3.57
CA CYS A 306 3.02 31.27 -4.20
C CYS A 306 3.75 32.01 -5.34
N GLN A 307 5.08 31.93 -5.39
CA GLN A 307 5.92 32.57 -6.41
C GLN A 307 6.42 31.58 -7.49
N ILE A 308 6.16 30.28 -7.36
CA ILE A 308 6.47 29.30 -8.41
C ILE A 308 5.39 29.40 -9.51
N PRO A 309 5.75 29.72 -10.78
CA PRO A 309 4.79 29.92 -11.85
C PRO A 309 3.91 28.69 -12.12
N ARG A 310 2.66 28.90 -12.55
CA ARG A 310 1.70 27.82 -12.90
C ARG A 310 1.92 27.35 -14.34
N LYS A 311 3.03 26.65 -14.59
CA LYS A 311 3.42 26.09 -15.90
C LYS A 311 4.14 24.75 -15.71
N LYS A 312 4.18 23.93 -16.76
CA LYS A 312 4.97 22.69 -16.79
C LYS A 312 6.45 22.95 -16.47
N GLY A 313 7.06 22.09 -15.66
CA GLY A 313 8.47 22.16 -15.27
C GLY A 313 8.84 23.30 -14.31
N ALA A 314 7.88 24.10 -13.83
CA ALA A 314 8.16 25.20 -12.90
C ALA A 314 8.71 24.69 -11.57
N ASN A 315 9.77 25.33 -11.08
CA ASN A 315 10.48 24.92 -9.86
C ASN A 315 11.21 26.11 -9.22
N PHE A 316 11.99 25.87 -8.14
CA PHE A 316 12.70 26.94 -7.42
C PHE A 316 13.61 27.82 -8.30
N ARG A 317 14.08 27.34 -9.46
CA ARG A 317 14.87 28.12 -10.42
C ARG A 317 14.09 29.27 -11.08
N ASP A 318 12.76 29.24 -11.03
CA ASP A 318 11.90 30.35 -11.47
C ASP A 318 11.81 31.50 -10.44
N LEU A 319 12.38 31.33 -9.23
CA LEU A 319 12.42 32.39 -8.21
C LEU A 319 13.39 33.52 -8.63
N PRO A 320 13.07 34.79 -8.34
CA PRO A 320 13.88 35.93 -8.78
C PRO A 320 15.24 35.99 -8.08
N GLY A 321 16.25 36.50 -8.79
CA GLY A 321 17.63 36.58 -8.28
C GLY A 321 18.48 35.35 -8.56
N LEU A 322 18.05 34.49 -9.50
CA LEU A 322 18.79 33.31 -9.94
C LEU A 322 19.23 33.42 -11.41
N ILE A 323 20.36 32.79 -11.70
CA ILE A 323 20.88 32.54 -13.05
C ILE A 323 21.25 31.06 -13.18
N ILE A 324 21.31 30.57 -14.42
CA ILE A 324 21.75 29.21 -14.74
C ILE A 324 22.99 29.34 -15.62
N ASP A 325 24.08 28.67 -15.26
CA ASP A 325 25.34 28.71 -16.01
C ASP A 325 25.38 27.73 -17.19
N ALA A 326 26.45 27.78 -17.97
CA ALA A 326 26.67 26.91 -19.12
C ALA A 326 26.77 25.41 -18.77
N ASN A 327 26.98 25.06 -17.50
CA ASN A 327 27.01 23.69 -16.99
C ASN A 327 25.63 23.23 -16.45
N ASN A 328 24.58 24.04 -16.63
CA ASN A 328 23.25 23.85 -16.07
C ASN A 328 23.22 23.82 -14.52
N THR A 329 24.19 24.47 -13.86
CA THR A 329 24.18 24.70 -12.40
C THR A 329 23.48 26.04 -12.10
N VAL A 330 22.63 26.06 -11.07
CA VAL A 330 21.98 27.29 -10.60
C VAL A 330 22.94 28.11 -9.73
N GLN A 331 22.95 29.43 -9.91
CA GLN A 331 23.71 30.36 -9.08
C GLN A 331 22.82 31.55 -8.68
N LEU A 332 23.20 32.28 -7.62
CA LEU A 332 22.63 33.59 -7.31
C LEU A 332 23.13 34.61 -8.34
N ASP A 333 22.24 35.49 -8.79
CA ASP A 333 22.60 36.60 -9.68
C ASP A 333 23.49 37.61 -8.94
N PRO A 334 24.77 37.78 -9.32
CA PRO A 334 25.71 38.65 -8.58
C PRO A 334 25.37 40.15 -8.73
N THR A 335 24.50 40.52 -9.66
CA THR A 335 24.02 41.91 -9.84
C THR A 335 22.86 42.26 -8.92
N LYS A 336 22.21 41.27 -8.28
CA LYS A 336 21.00 41.45 -7.48
C LYS A 336 21.26 41.15 -6.00
N LYS A 337 20.84 42.07 -5.13
CA LYS A 337 20.82 41.81 -3.68
C LYS A 337 19.84 40.65 -3.40
N ARG A 338 20.28 39.65 -2.64
CA ARG A 338 19.48 38.46 -2.29
C ARG A 338 18.18 38.86 -1.58
N THR A 339 17.05 38.46 -2.16
CA THR A 339 15.71 38.68 -1.60
C THR A 339 15.52 37.92 -0.28
N LEU A 340 14.92 38.59 0.71
CA LEU A 340 14.51 37.99 1.98
C LEU A 340 12.98 37.95 2.06
N LEU A 341 12.46 36.98 2.80
CA LEU A 341 11.06 36.86 3.19
C LEU A 341 10.77 37.75 4.43
N PRO A 342 9.50 37.99 4.81
CA PRO A 342 9.15 38.76 6.00
C PRO A 342 9.76 38.22 7.32
N SER A 343 10.10 36.94 7.36
CA SER A 343 10.82 36.28 8.47
C SER A 343 12.32 36.61 8.55
N GLY A 344 12.86 37.41 7.62
CA GLY A 344 14.29 37.67 7.45
C GLY A 344 15.07 36.53 6.78
N LYS A 345 14.46 35.36 6.55
CA LYS A 345 15.12 34.23 5.87
C LYS A 345 15.23 34.47 4.35
N PRO A 346 16.21 33.90 3.66
CA PRO A 346 16.28 33.94 2.20
C PRO A 346 15.02 33.43 1.49
N GLN A 347 14.62 34.11 0.41
CA GLN A 347 13.58 33.65 -0.50
C GLN A 347 13.98 32.31 -1.13
N VAL A 348 15.17 32.25 -1.76
CA VAL A 348 15.77 31.00 -2.25
C VAL A 348 16.63 30.37 -1.13
N PRO A 349 16.32 29.15 -0.65
CA PRO A 349 17.12 28.48 0.39
C PRO A 349 18.48 27.99 -0.11
N ASP A 350 19.51 28.07 0.73
CA ASP A 350 20.88 27.65 0.41
C ASP A 350 20.98 26.14 0.10
N TYR A 351 20.14 25.30 0.72
CA TYR A 351 20.12 23.87 0.40
C TYR A 351 19.70 23.63 -1.05
N ALA A 352 18.80 24.44 -1.61
CA ALA A 352 18.26 24.25 -2.96
C ALA A 352 19.31 24.61 -4.03
N LEU A 353 20.10 25.66 -3.76
CA LEU A 353 21.25 26.04 -4.60
C LEU A 353 22.32 24.94 -4.66
N ASN A 354 22.51 24.19 -3.58
CA ASN A 354 23.53 23.14 -3.50
C ASN A 354 23.01 21.73 -3.86
N PHE A 355 21.70 21.54 -4.01
CA PHE A 355 21.10 20.21 -4.19
C PHE A 355 21.48 19.60 -5.55
N TRP A 356 22.20 18.47 -5.50
CA TRP A 356 22.87 17.85 -6.66
C TRP A 356 23.77 18.83 -7.42
N GLU A 357 24.70 19.49 -6.72
CA GLU A 357 25.67 20.44 -7.31
C GLU A 357 24.98 21.61 -8.03
N GLY A 358 23.78 21.98 -7.54
CA GLY A 358 22.91 22.98 -8.14
C GLY A 358 22.24 22.57 -9.46
N LYS A 359 22.41 21.33 -9.91
CA LYS A 359 21.87 20.79 -11.18
C LYS A 359 20.44 20.26 -11.06
N SER A 360 19.89 20.21 -9.84
CA SER A 360 18.51 19.73 -9.60
C SER A 360 17.44 20.70 -10.11
N LEU A 361 16.29 20.13 -10.49
CA LEU A 361 15.03 20.83 -10.81
C LEU A 361 13.92 20.51 -9.79
N ARG A 362 14.22 19.73 -8.73
CA ARG A 362 13.20 19.17 -7.83
C ARG A 362 12.67 20.12 -6.74
N PRO A 363 13.49 20.97 -6.08
CA PRO A 363 13.00 21.85 -5.01
C PRO A 363 11.90 22.77 -5.53
N PHE A 364 10.82 22.87 -4.75
CA PHE A 364 9.59 23.61 -5.06
C PHE A 364 9.04 23.33 -6.48
N GLY A 365 9.21 22.10 -6.99
CA GLY A 365 8.72 21.69 -8.31
C GLY A 365 7.21 21.47 -8.34
N ARG A 366 6.54 22.04 -9.34
CA ARG A 366 5.16 21.68 -9.74
C ARG A 366 5.18 20.48 -10.68
N LEU A 367 4.26 19.54 -10.43
CA LEU A 367 3.88 18.54 -11.42
C LEU A 367 3.02 19.20 -12.51
N TRP A 368 2.83 18.53 -13.65
CA TRP A 368 1.89 18.96 -14.70
C TRP A 368 0.94 17.85 -15.15
N TRP A 369 -0.11 18.24 -15.88
CA TRP A 369 -1.21 17.36 -16.30
C TRP A 369 -0.84 16.25 -17.30
N ASP A 370 0.36 16.30 -17.87
CA ASP A 370 0.93 15.30 -18.78
C ASP A 370 2.23 14.67 -18.22
N GLU A 371 2.37 14.62 -16.89
CA GLU A 371 3.51 14.04 -16.17
C GLU A 371 3.07 12.94 -15.18
N THR A 372 3.91 11.92 -14.98
CA THR A 372 3.72 10.89 -13.94
C THR A 372 4.54 11.20 -12.69
N MET A 373 4.02 10.88 -11.49
CA MET A 373 4.83 10.93 -10.28
C MET A 373 5.68 9.64 -10.18
N PRO A 374 7.03 9.68 -10.24
CA PRO A 374 7.82 8.45 -10.35
C PRO A 374 7.66 7.50 -9.16
N THR A 375 7.59 8.03 -7.93
CA THR A 375 7.12 7.28 -6.76
C THR A 375 6.50 8.22 -5.73
N VAL A 376 5.25 7.95 -5.34
CA VAL A 376 4.61 8.52 -4.15
C VAL A 376 5.42 8.12 -2.91
N LEU A 377 5.94 9.10 -2.19
CA LEU A 377 6.71 8.90 -0.96
C LEU A 377 5.86 9.15 0.29
N THR A 378 6.39 8.73 1.45
CA THR A 378 5.73 8.80 2.77
C THR A 378 5.56 10.22 3.33
N VAL A 379 6.15 11.22 2.69
CA VAL A 379 6.01 12.65 3.02
C VAL A 379 6.00 13.44 1.70
N PRO A 380 5.02 14.34 1.47
CA PRO A 380 5.09 15.31 0.39
C PRO A 380 6.07 16.41 0.83
N ASP A 381 7.29 16.31 0.33
CA ASP A 381 8.37 17.23 0.69
C ASP A 381 8.76 18.12 -0.50
N ALA A 382 8.19 19.33 -0.52
CA ALA A 382 8.49 20.35 -1.51
C ALA A 382 9.97 20.79 -1.50
N HIS A 383 10.75 20.50 -0.46
CA HIS A 383 12.18 20.85 -0.43
C HIS A 383 13.01 19.98 -1.39
N HIS A 384 12.60 18.73 -1.65
CA HIS A 384 13.40 17.75 -2.42
C HIS A 384 12.62 17.03 -3.54
N GLN A 385 11.31 17.26 -3.67
CA GLN A 385 10.43 16.57 -4.61
C GLN A 385 9.60 17.53 -5.47
N VAL A 386 9.33 17.11 -6.70
CA VAL A 386 8.29 17.70 -7.55
C VAL A 386 6.94 17.15 -7.05
N VAL A 387 6.22 17.96 -6.25
CA VAL A 387 5.03 17.52 -5.48
C VAL A 387 4.02 18.66 -5.23
N LEU A 388 4.25 19.84 -5.81
CA LEU A 388 3.26 20.92 -5.79
C LEU A 388 2.17 20.65 -6.84
N HIS A 389 0.94 21.02 -6.51
CA HIS A 389 -0.19 20.95 -7.44
C HIS A 389 0.07 21.84 -8.68
N PRO A 390 -0.33 21.43 -9.91
CA PRO A 390 -0.04 22.20 -11.13
C PRO A 390 -0.52 23.66 -11.07
N GLU A 391 -1.73 23.88 -10.53
CA GLU A 391 -2.41 25.19 -10.56
C GLU A 391 -2.66 25.82 -9.19
N GLN A 392 -2.48 25.07 -8.09
CA GLN A 392 -2.85 25.51 -6.73
C GLN A 392 -1.59 25.70 -5.88
N ASN A 393 -1.60 26.60 -4.91
CA ASN A 393 -0.40 26.96 -4.12
C ASN A 393 -0.24 26.03 -2.90
N ARG A 394 -0.21 24.71 -3.14
CA ARG A 394 -0.12 23.65 -2.14
C ARG A 394 0.63 22.43 -2.68
N VAL A 395 0.95 21.49 -1.79
CA VAL A 395 1.29 20.11 -2.17
C VAL A 395 0.04 19.33 -2.60
N LEU A 396 0.25 18.15 -3.21
CA LEU A 396 -0.84 17.20 -3.47
C LEU A 396 -1.54 16.71 -2.17
N THR A 397 -2.82 16.32 -2.28
CA THR A 397 -3.72 15.80 -1.21
C THR A 397 -3.95 14.26 -1.33
N ILE A 398 -5.16 13.73 -1.01
CA ILE A 398 -5.66 12.39 -1.42
C ILE A 398 -5.46 12.08 -2.92
N GLU A 399 -5.21 13.09 -3.75
CA GLU A 399 -4.57 12.94 -5.06
C GLU A 399 -3.46 11.87 -5.05
N ILE A 400 -2.62 11.79 -4.01
CA ILE A 400 -1.58 10.76 -3.87
C ILE A 400 -2.09 9.35 -3.51
N ALA A 401 -3.28 9.22 -2.92
CA ALA A 401 -3.94 7.93 -2.70
C ALA A 401 -4.48 7.38 -4.01
N ARG A 402 -5.07 8.25 -4.84
CA ARG A 402 -5.41 7.93 -6.24
C ARG A 402 -4.17 7.56 -7.05
N LEU A 403 -3.00 8.18 -6.83
CA LEU A 403 -1.75 7.75 -7.46
C LEU A 403 -1.32 6.30 -7.08
N GLN A 404 -1.70 5.78 -5.90
CA GLN A 404 -1.58 4.34 -5.56
C GLN A 404 -2.78 3.48 -6.01
N GLY A 405 -3.82 4.08 -6.57
CA GLY A 405 -5.07 3.41 -6.93
C GLY A 405 -5.92 3.00 -5.73
N PHE A 406 -5.80 3.65 -4.57
CA PHE A 406 -6.78 3.50 -3.50
C PHE A 406 -8.16 4.00 -3.99
N PRO A 407 -9.24 3.21 -3.82
CA PRO A 407 -10.60 3.69 -4.04
C PRO A 407 -10.88 4.93 -3.19
N ASP A 408 -11.66 5.88 -3.71
CA ASP A 408 -11.97 7.13 -3.03
C ASP A 408 -12.81 6.94 -1.75
N TYR A 409 -13.45 5.77 -1.58
CA TYR A 409 -14.09 5.39 -0.31
C TYR A 409 -13.10 4.97 0.79
N TYR A 410 -11.82 4.75 0.46
CA TYR A 410 -10.84 4.20 1.41
C TYR A 410 -10.38 5.29 2.38
N ARG A 411 -10.78 5.16 3.65
CA ARG A 411 -10.58 6.19 4.68
C ARG A 411 -9.24 6.05 5.40
N PHE A 412 -8.55 7.15 5.67
CA PHE A 412 -7.29 7.13 6.43
C PHE A 412 -7.43 7.79 7.82
N PHE A 413 -6.90 7.13 8.85
CA PHE A 413 -6.84 7.61 10.22
C PHE A 413 -5.45 8.20 10.57
N GLY A 414 -5.41 8.95 11.68
CA GLY A 414 -4.19 9.56 12.22
C GLY A 414 -3.98 10.99 11.74
N THR A 415 -2.84 11.57 12.11
CA THR A 415 -2.43 12.91 11.65
C THR A 415 -2.13 12.91 10.16
N VAL A 416 -2.17 14.09 9.55
CA VAL A 416 -1.84 14.31 8.12
C VAL A 416 -0.55 13.59 7.70
N LYS A 417 0.54 13.73 8.48
CA LYS A 417 1.84 13.06 8.23
C LYS A 417 1.74 11.53 8.23
N GLU A 418 0.87 10.96 9.04
CA GLU A 418 0.68 9.51 9.15
C GLU A 418 -0.14 8.97 7.98
N ARG A 419 -1.15 9.73 7.51
CA ARG A 419 -1.91 9.38 6.30
C ARG A 419 -1.00 9.35 5.06
N TYR A 420 -0.16 10.38 4.86
CA TYR A 420 0.88 10.36 3.80
C TYR A 420 1.84 9.17 3.93
N ARG A 421 2.23 8.79 5.15
CA ARG A 421 3.10 7.63 5.40
C ARG A 421 2.44 6.30 5.03
N GLN A 422 1.18 6.10 5.40
CA GLN A 422 0.40 4.91 5.06
C GLN A 422 0.30 4.75 3.53
N ILE A 423 -0.09 5.81 2.82
CA ILE A 423 -0.22 5.80 1.36
C ILE A 423 1.15 5.58 0.66
N GLY A 424 2.21 6.23 1.13
CA GLY A 424 3.55 6.05 0.58
C GLY A 424 4.10 4.63 0.76
N ASN A 425 3.87 4.03 1.93
CA ASN A 425 4.27 2.65 2.22
C ASN A 425 3.50 1.63 1.39
N ALA A 426 2.21 1.87 1.14
CA ALA A 426 1.31 0.89 0.51
C ALA A 426 1.79 0.34 -0.84
N VAL A 427 1.53 -0.95 -1.05
CA VAL A 427 1.54 -1.58 -2.38
C VAL A 427 0.33 -1.10 -3.16
N ALA A 428 0.56 -0.56 -4.37
CA ALA A 428 -0.46 -0.10 -5.30
C ALA A 428 -1.61 -1.11 -5.46
N VAL A 429 -2.85 -0.66 -5.31
CA VAL A 429 -4.03 -1.53 -5.27
C VAL A 429 -4.23 -2.28 -6.60
N PRO A 430 -4.06 -1.68 -7.80
CA PRO A 430 -4.15 -2.39 -9.07
C PRO A 430 -3.08 -3.49 -9.24
N VAL A 431 -1.89 -3.34 -8.66
CA VAL A 431 -0.86 -4.40 -8.64
C VAL A 431 -1.29 -5.56 -7.75
N GLY A 432 -1.80 -5.25 -6.56
CA GLY A 432 -2.40 -6.25 -5.66
C GLY A 432 -3.57 -6.99 -6.30
N LYS A 433 -4.41 -6.28 -7.07
CA LYS A 433 -5.55 -6.81 -7.83
C LYS A 433 -5.11 -7.74 -8.96
N ALA A 434 -4.11 -7.34 -9.74
CA ALA A 434 -3.51 -8.18 -10.77
C ALA A 434 -2.93 -9.49 -10.17
N LEU A 435 -2.22 -9.39 -9.05
CA LEU A 435 -1.69 -10.54 -8.31
C LEU A 435 -2.78 -11.42 -7.69
N GLY A 436 -3.85 -10.82 -7.15
CA GLY A 436 -4.96 -11.54 -6.54
C GLY A 436 -5.75 -12.37 -7.55
N TYR A 437 -5.92 -11.86 -8.77
CA TYR A 437 -6.56 -12.59 -9.86
C TYR A 437 -5.71 -13.79 -10.32
N ALA A 438 -4.40 -13.58 -10.47
CA ALA A 438 -3.47 -14.66 -10.80
C ALA A 438 -3.44 -15.77 -9.72
N MET A 439 -3.45 -15.39 -8.44
CA MET A 439 -3.56 -16.32 -7.31
C MET A 439 -4.91 -17.02 -7.26
N GLY A 440 -6.00 -16.32 -7.58
CA GLY A 440 -7.35 -16.88 -7.60
C GLY A 440 -7.56 -17.91 -8.70
N LEU A 441 -7.01 -17.68 -9.91
CA LEU A 441 -6.98 -18.72 -10.96
C LEU A 441 -6.11 -19.91 -10.56
N ALA A 442 -4.97 -19.69 -9.92
CA ALA A 442 -4.10 -20.77 -9.44
C ALA A 442 -4.79 -21.64 -8.37
N TRP A 443 -5.44 -21.01 -7.40
CA TRP A 443 -6.28 -21.65 -6.40
C TRP A 443 -7.39 -22.51 -7.01
N LEU A 444 -8.09 -21.96 -8.01
CA LEU A 444 -9.17 -22.65 -8.73
C LEU A 444 -8.69 -23.68 -9.75
N LYS A 445 -7.37 -23.95 -9.84
CA LYS A 445 -6.73 -24.87 -10.80
C LYS A 445 -6.96 -24.49 -12.27
N GLN A 446 -7.11 -23.19 -12.53
CA GLN A 446 -7.34 -22.58 -13.85
C GLN A 446 -6.11 -21.84 -14.42
N SER A 447 -5.01 -21.73 -13.65
CA SER A 447 -3.73 -21.21 -14.17
C SER A 447 -2.89 -22.30 -14.84
N GLY A 448 -2.15 -21.93 -15.89
CA GLY A 448 -1.10 -22.78 -16.46
C GLY A 448 0.24 -22.64 -15.72
N ASP A 449 1.21 -23.46 -16.12
CA ASP A 449 2.55 -23.49 -15.50
C ASP A 449 3.48 -22.33 -15.92
N GLU A 450 3.15 -21.64 -17.02
CA GLU A 450 3.94 -20.54 -17.59
C GLU A 450 4.27 -19.43 -16.56
N PRO A 451 5.44 -18.75 -16.67
CA PRO A 451 5.85 -17.74 -15.70
C PRO A 451 4.96 -16.49 -15.71
N LEU A 452 4.27 -16.24 -16.83
CA LEU A 452 3.53 -15.02 -17.13
C LEU A 452 2.10 -15.35 -17.61
N MET A 453 1.14 -14.47 -17.32
CA MET A 453 -0.24 -14.58 -17.81
C MET A 453 -0.78 -13.27 -18.38
N THR A 454 -1.67 -13.35 -19.36
CA THR A 454 -2.41 -12.19 -19.87
C THR A 454 -3.62 -11.91 -18.99
N LEU A 455 -3.84 -10.65 -18.59
CA LEU A 455 -5.06 -10.24 -17.91
C LEU A 455 -6.21 -10.00 -18.91
N PRO A 456 -7.48 -10.15 -18.51
CA PRO A 456 -8.62 -9.79 -19.35
C PRO A 456 -8.59 -8.35 -19.87
N SER A 457 -9.23 -8.10 -21.01
CA SER A 457 -9.44 -6.75 -21.54
C SER A 457 -10.07 -5.83 -20.49
N ASN A 458 -9.55 -4.61 -20.37
CA ASN A 458 -9.99 -3.58 -19.41
C ASN A 458 -9.92 -3.99 -17.92
N PHE A 459 -9.18 -5.05 -17.55
CA PHE A 459 -9.07 -5.54 -16.17
C PHE A 459 -8.67 -4.47 -15.15
N ALA A 460 -7.82 -3.50 -15.53
CA ALA A 460 -7.40 -2.41 -14.64
C ALA A 460 -8.59 -1.66 -14.01
N PHE A 461 -9.62 -1.37 -14.81
CA PHE A 461 -10.81 -0.59 -14.43
C PHE A 461 -12.10 -1.44 -14.33
N SER A 462 -12.02 -2.76 -14.56
CA SER A 462 -13.13 -3.68 -14.27
C SER A 462 -13.23 -4.01 -12.78
N TYR A 463 -14.45 -4.12 -12.28
CA TYR A 463 -14.79 -4.50 -10.89
C TYR A 463 -15.89 -5.58 -10.83
N LYS A 464 -16.41 -5.99 -11.99
CA LYS A 464 -17.39 -7.06 -12.15
C LYS A 464 -16.66 -8.30 -12.66
N VAL A 465 -17.02 -9.48 -12.11
CA VAL A 465 -16.48 -10.77 -12.55
C VAL A 465 -16.64 -10.87 -14.07
N PRO A 466 -15.57 -11.11 -14.85
CA PRO A 466 -15.71 -11.33 -16.27
C PRO A 466 -16.61 -12.54 -16.50
N GLN A 467 -17.70 -12.36 -17.25
CA GLN A 467 -18.46 -13.51 -17.72
C GLN A 467 -17.56 -14.30 -18.67
N LEU A 468 -17.03 -15.42 -18.17
CA LEU A 468 -16.42 -16.45 -19.00
C LEU A 468 -17.46 -16.87 -20.03
N SER A 469 -17.22 -16.54 -21.30
CA SER A 469 -18.13 -16.80 -22.39
C SER A 469 -18.19 -18.30 -22.68
N THR A 470 -19.14 -18.97 -22.03
CA THR A 470 -19.48 -20.38 -22.26
C THR A 470 -20.04 -20.53 -23.67
N SER A 471 -19.13 -20.75 -24.63
CA SER A 471 -19.41 -21.05 -26.04
C SER A 471 -19.94 -22.48 -26.17
N SER A 472 -21.16 -22.69 -25.68
CA SER A 472 -21.82 -24.00 -25.59
C SER A 472 -23.29 -23.90 -26.05
N SER A 473 -23.51 -23.52 -27.31
CA SER A 473 -24.86 -23.49 -27.94
C SER A 473 -24.87 -23.48 -29.48
N GLU A 474 -23.92 -24.15 -30.15
CA GLU A 474 -24.00 -24.45 -31.61
C GLU A 474 -24.04 -25.95 -31.90
N VAL A 475 -24.88 -26.71 -31.18
CA VAL A 475 -25.25 -28.09 -31.54
C VAL A 475 -26.76 -28.30 -31.32
N GLN A 476 -27.59 -27.77 -32.23
CA GLN A 476 -28.87 -28.36 -32.66
C GLN A 476 -29.58 -27.50 -33.72
N ASN A 477 -29.86 -28.12 -34.89
CA ASN A 477 -30.94 -27.87 -35.85
C ASN A 477 -30.50 -27.75 -37.33
N MET A 478 -30.13 -28.90 -37.91
CA MET A 478 -30.27 -29.16 -39.35
C MET A 478 -30.83 -30.59 -39.54
N SER A 479 -32.16 -30.71 -39.46
CA SER A 479 -32.88 -31.98 -39.67
C SER A 479 -34.36 -31.74 -40.02
N SER A 480 -34.61 -31.06 -41.14
CA SER A 480 -35.89 -30.97 -41.86
C SER A 480 -35.59 -30.58 -43.31
#